data_AF-A0A2N2M0G3-F1
#
_entry.id   AF-A0A2N2M0G3-F1
#
_cell.length_a   1.000
_cell.length_b   1.000
_cell.length_c   1.000
_cell.angle_alpha   90.00
_cell.angle_beta   90.00
_cell.angle_gamma   90.00
#
_symmetry.space_group_name_H-M   'P 1'
#
loop_
_entity.id
_entity.type
_entity.pdbx_description
1 polymer ?
#
loop_
_entity_poly.entity_id
_entity_poly.type
_entity_poly.pdbx_seq_one_letter_code
_entity_poly.pdbx_strand_id
1 'polypeptide(L)'
;LLLIKLFPKWLFIVRIFWFSLGLVIAFHRNEFKKIFEIKTIAWISLAIVLFFLGILEWEWLIKFSGLNWIETRETLLDAVYSMTVLFAILSTNKILPLRNFIEKIGSQSFGIYLAHIPVTQYLARGIYHFAPWLLSQTILFTLIIAVAGLGLPLFGMWIFRKPLLKRVYGYVFG
;
A
#
# COMPACT_ATOMS: atom_id res chain seq x y z
N LEU A 1 -21.95 11.10 5.28
CA LEU A 1 -21.33 12.14 6.13
C LEU A 1 -21.42 11.84 7.63
N LEU A 2 -22.56 11.42 8.19
CA LEU A 2 -22.69 11.13 9.62
C LEU A 2 -21.82 9.93 10.07
N LEU A 3 -21.86 8.82 9.33
CA LEU A 3 -21.00 7.64 9.54
C LEU A 3 -19.50 7.95 9.50
N ILE A 4 -19.08 8.86 8.62
CA ILE A 4 -17.68 9.30 8.45
C ILE A 4 -17.16 10.01 9.71
N LYS A 5 -18.03 10.76 10.39
CA LYS A 5 -17.74 11.45 11.65
C LYS A 5 -17.75 10.50 12.85
N LEU A 6 -18.69 9.54 12.87
CA LEU A 6 -18.84 8.58 13.96
C LEU A 6 -17.73 7.51 13.95
N PHE A 7 -17.27 7.11 12.77
CA PHE A 7 -16.24 6.09 12.59
C PHE A 7 -15.05 6.66 11.81
N PRO A 8 -14.15 7.40 12.49
CA PRO A 8 -12.97 7.92 11.85
C PRO A 8 -12.02 6.78 11.47
N LYS A 9 -11.27 6.95 10.37
CA LYS A 9 -10.38 5.92 9.81
C LYS A 9 -9.32 5.37 10.76
N TRP A 10 -8.94 6.16 11.77
CA TRP A 10 -7.97 5.78 12.78
C TRP A 10 -8.56 4.86 13.86
N LEU A 11 -9.89 4.78 13.96
CA LEU A 11 -10.55 3.94 14.95
C LEU A 11 -10.43 2.46 14.57
N PHE A 12 -9.83 1.67 15.47
CA PHE A 12 -9.56 0.25 15.24
C PHE A 12 -10.80 -0.58 14.89
N ILE A 13 -11.98 -0.17 15.38
CA ILE A 13 -13.26 -0.86 15.11
C ILE A 13 -13.52 -0.99 13.60
N VAL A 14 -13.14 -0.01 12.80
CA VAL A 14 -13.32 -0.05 11.34
C VAL A 14 -12.46 -1.13 10.68
N ARG A 15 -11.40 -1.59 11.36
CA ARG A 15 -10.44 -2.61 10.89
C ARG A 15 -10.59 -3.96 11.60
N ILE A 16 -11.48 -4.08 12.59
CA ILE A 16 -11.59 -5.28 13.41
C ILE A 16 -11.96 -6.50 12.57
N PHE A 17 -12.85 -6.34 11.59
CA PHE A 17 -13.23 -7.38 10.65
C PHE A 17 -12.00 -7.92 9.91
N TRP A 18 -11.22 -7.02 9.31
CA TRP A 18 -10.01 -7.38 8.55
C TRP A 18 -8.94 -8.02 9.42
N PHE A 19 -8.77 -7.51 10.64
CA PHE A 19 -7.82 -8.07 11.60
C PHE A 19 -8.21 -9.50 12.00
N SER A 20 -9.47 -9.72 12.41
CA SER A 20 -9.98 -11.04 12.77
C SER A 20 -9.94 -12.01 11.59
N LEU A 21 -10.34 -11.57 10.39
CA LEU A 21 -10.25 -12.39 9.18
C LEU A 21 -8.80 -12.78 8.87
N GLY A 22 -7.87 -11.83 8.98
CA GLY A 22 -6.44 -12.09 8.81
C GLY A 22 -5.90 -13.13 9.79
N LEU A 23 -6.31 -13.07 11.06
CA LEU A 23 -5.97 -14.10 12.05
C LEU A 23 -6.53 -15.46 11.68
N VAL A 24 -7.81 -15.54 11.31
CA VAL A 24 -8.45 -16.81 10.90
C VAL A 24 -7.72 -17.45 9.72
N ILE A 25 -7.40 -16.66 8.69
CA ILE A 25 -6.64 -17.11 7.51
C ILE A 25 -5.23 -17.56 7.90
N ALA A 26 -4.56 -16.85 8.81
CA ALA A 26 -3.22 -17.21 9.27
C ALA A 26 -3.21 -18.56 10.01
N PHE A 27 -4.20 -18.82 10.87
CA PHE A 27 -4.32 -20.08 11.60
C PHE A 27 -4.77 -21.26 10.72
N HIS A 28 -5.60 -21.01 9.71
CA HIS A 28 -6.14 -22.03 8.81
C HIS A 28 -5.52 -21.95 7.41
N ARG A 29 -4.23 -21.61 7.33
CA ARG A 29 -3.57 -21.31 6.07
C ARG A 29 -3.63 -22.49 5.08
N ASN A 30 -3.51 -23.72 5.57
CA ASN A 30 -3.48 -24.90 4.72
C ASN A 30 -4.86 -25.21 4.12
N GLU A 31 -5.91 -25.02 4.90
CA GLU A 31 -7.31 -25.18 4.52
C GLU A 31 -7.69 -24.12 3.47
N PHE A 32 -7.35 -22.86 3.74
CA PHE A 32 -7.55 -21.77 2.78
C PHE A 32 -6.77 -22.05 1.50
N LYS A 33 -5.49 -22.41 1.59
CA LYS A 33 -4.66 -22.69 0.41
C LYS A 33 -5.33 -23.72 -0.52
N LYS A 34 -5.87 -24.82 0.02
CA LYS A 34 -6.57 -25.86 -0.77
C LYS A 34 -7.79 -25.33 -1.52
N ILE A 35 -8.55 -24.41 -0.91
CA ILE A 35 -9.75 -23.81 -1.52
C ILE A 35 -9.39 -22.91 -2.72
N PHE A 36 -8.27 -22.19 -2.59
CA PHE A 36 -7.85 -21.17 -3.56
C PHE A 36 -6.83 -21.68 -4.58
N GLU A 37 -6.24 -22.86 -4.36
CA GLU A 37 -5.24 -23.49 -5.22
C GLU A 37 -5.73 -23.58 -6.67
N ILE A 38 -4.85 -23.30 -7.64
CA ILE A 38 -5.09 -23.47 -9.09
C ILE A 38 -6.07 -22.43 -9.70
N LYS A 39 -6.70 -21.55 -8.91
CA LYS A 39 -7.61 -20.51 -9.41
C LYS A 39 -6.97 -19.14 -9.65
N THR A 40 -5.64 -19.05 -9.72
CA THR A 40 -4.90 -17.77 -9.87
C THR A 40 -5.40 -16.92 -11.02
N ILE A 41 -5.65 -17.50 -12.20
CA ILE A 41 -6.13 -16.74 -13.36
C ILE A 41 -7.51 -16.14 -13.06
N ALA A 42 -8.42 -16.91 -12.46
CA ALA A 42 -9.76 -16.42 -12.09
C ALA A 42 -9.69 -15.24 -11.10
N TRP A 43 -8.83 -15.34 -10.08
CA TRP A 43 -8.63 -14.25 -9.12
C TRP A 43 -8.00 -13.01 -9.77
N ILE A 44 -7.01 -13.18 -10.65
CA ILE A 44 -6.41 -12.05 -11.39
C ILE A 44 -7.46 -11.40 -12.30
N SER A 45 -8.22 -12.17 -13.06
CA SER A 45 -9.29 -11.65 -13.93
C SER A 45 -10.33 -10.90 -13.13
N LEU A 46 -10.77 -11.44 -11.98
CA LEU A 46 -11.70 -10.77 -11.10
C LEU A 46 -11.11 -9.47 -10.53
N ALA A 47 -9.82 -9.46 -10.15
CA ALA A 47 -9.15 -8.26 -9.66
C ALA A 47 -9.10 -7.16 -10.74
N ILE A 48 -8.81 -7.52 -12.00
CA ILE A 48 -8.82 -6.59 -13.13
C ILE A 48 -10.23 -6.00 -13.32
N VAL A 49 -11.27 -6.84 -13.30
CA VAL A 49 -12.66 -6.37 -13.43
C VAL A 49 -13.03 -5.44 -12.27
N LEU A 50 -12.72 -5.83 -11.04
CA LEU A 50 -13.00 -5.03 -9.84
C LEU A 50 -12.23 -3.70 -9.85
N PHE A 51 -11.02 -3.65 -10.40
CA PHE A 51 -10.28 -2.40 -10.56
C PHE A 51 -11.04 -1.39 -11.42
N PHE A 52 -11.54 -1.81 -12.59
CA PHE A 52 -12.33 -0.94 -13.44
C PHE A 52 -13.68 -0.56 -12.81
N LEU A 53 -14.34 -1.50 -12.13
CA LEU A 53 -15.57 -1.21 -11.38
C LEU A 53 -15.33 -0.22 -10.24
N GLY A 54 -14.20 -0.31 -9.54
CA GLY A 54 -13.83 0.63 -8.49
C GLY A 54 -13.65 2.05 -9.02
N ILE A 55 -13.04 2.21 -10.20
CA ILE A 55 -12.94 3.54 -10.86
C ILE A 55 -14.34 4.12 -11.10
N LEU A 56 -15.27 3.30 -11.62
CA LEU A 56 -16.65 3.74 -11.87
C LEU A 56 -17.39 4.09 -10.56
N GLU A 57 -17.21 3.30 -9.50
CA GLU A 57 -17.78 3.58 -8.19
C GLU A 57 -17.29 4.92 -7.65
N TRP A 58 -15.99 5.19 -7.73
CA TRP A 58 -15.43 6.47 -7.30
C TRP A 58 -15.98 7.65 -8.10
N GLU A 59 -16.12 7.51 -9.42
CA GLU A 59 -16.72 8.53 -10.28
C GLU A 59 -18.19 8.80 -9.88
N TRP A 60 -18.96 7.75 -9.62
CA TRP A 60 -20.34 7.88 -9.14
C TRP A 60 -20.41 8.52 -7.76
N LEU A 61 -19.58 8.10 -6.82
CA LEU A 61 -19.52 8.69 -5.48
C LEU A 61 -19.26 10.19 -5.56
N ILE A 62 -18.31 10.63 -6.38
CA ILE A 62 -18.02 12.05 -6.59
C ILE A 62 -19.25 12.76 -7.17
N LYS A 63 -19.82 12.27 -8.27
CA LYS A 63 -20.99 12.87 -8.93
C LYS A 63 -22.20 13.00 -8.00
N PHE A 64 -22.52 11.95 -7.24
CA PHE A 64 -23.70 11.93 -6.36
C PHE A 64 -23.46 12.64 -5.02
N SER A 65 -22.22 12.78 -4.57
CA SER A 65 -21.93 13.48 -3.32
C SER A 65 -22.08 15.01 -3.42
N GLY A 66 -22.00 15.56 -4.63
CA GLY A 66 -21.94 17.01 -4.86
C GLY A 66 -20.64 17.66 -4.33
N LEU A 67 -19.65 16.85 -3.92
CA LEU A 67 -18.34 17.32 -3.47
C LEU A 67 -17.35 17.30 -4.64
N ASN A 68 -16.53 18.35 -4.73
CA ASN A 68 -15.43 18.41 -5.70
C ASN A 68 -14.32 17.39 -5.39
N TRP A 69 -14.22 16.98 -4.12
CA TRP A 69 -13.23 16.03 -3.64
C TRP A 69 -13.78 15.25 -2.45
N ILE A 70 -13.66 13.93 -2.52
CA ILE A 70 -13.98 13.04 -1.41
C ILE A 70 -12.65 12.57 -0.83
N GLU A 71 -12.49 12.66 0.49
CA GLU A 71 -11.34 12.05 1.16
C GLU A 71 -11.26 10.57 0.80
N THR A 72 -10.06 10.10 0.41
CA THR A 72 -9.84 8.71 0.04
C THR A 72 -10.29 7.82 1.20
N ARG A 73 -11.29 6.96 0.99
CA ARG A 73 -11.85 6.03 1.97
C ARG A 73 -12.08 4.69 1.29
N GLU A 74 -11.75 3.61 1.99
CA GLU A 74 -11.95 2.27 1.45
C GLU A 74 -13.45 2.06 1.20
N THR A 75 -13.81 1.77 -0.05
CA THR A 75 -15.15 1.39 -0.45
C THR A 75 -15.34 -0.13 -0.31
N LEU A 76 -16.56 -0.61 -0.56
CA LEU A 76 -16.81 -2.04 -0.61
C LEU A 76 -16.05 -2.70 -1.77
N LEU A 77 -15.97 -2.05 -2.94
CA LEU A 77 -15.20 -2.60 -4.06
C LEU A 77 -13.70 -2.56 -3.79
N ASP A 78 -13.18 -1.52 -3.13
CA ASP A 78 -11.76 -1.48 -2.72
C ASP A 78 -11.42 -2.67 -1.80
N ALA A 79 -12.31 -2.96 -0.85
CA ALA A 79 -12.23 -4.09 0.07
C ALA A 79 -12.21 -5.44 -0.67
N VAL A 80 -13.19 -5.67 -1.56
CA VAL A 80 -13.31 -6.91 -2.34
C VAL A 80 -12.15 -7.05 -3.32
N TYR A 81 -11.75 -5.97 -3.99
CA TYR A 81 -10.57 -5.92 -4.85
C TYR A 81 -9.31 -6.34 -4.09
N SER A 82 -9.06 -5.75 -2.92
CA SER A 82 -7.90 -6.06 -2.09
C SER A 82 -7.88 -7.53 -1.66
N MET A 83 -9.04 -8.07 -1.26
CA MET A 83 -9.19 -9.49 -0.92
C MET A 83 -8.91 -10.40 -2.12
N THR A 84 -9.39 -10.01 -3.30
CA THR A 84 -9.19 -10.75 -4.55
C THR A 84 -7.71 -10.79 -4.95
N VAL A 85 -6.99 -9.68 -4.80
CA VAL A 85 -5.54 -9.60 -5.01
C VAL A 85 -4.80 -10.51 -4.03
N LEU A 86 -5.17 -10.49 -2.74
CA LEU A 86 -4.59 -11.38 -1.74
C LEU A 86 -4.81 -12.85 -2.10
N PHE A 87 -6.00 -13.22 -2.55
CA PHE A 87 -6.29 -14.57 -3.00
C PHE A 87 -5.51 -14.96 -4.26
N ALA A 88 -5.32 -14.06 -5.23
CA ALA A 88 -4.47 -14.31 -6.38
C ALA A 88 -3.01 -14.60 -5.99
N ILE A 89 -2.49 -13.87 -4.98
CA ILE A 89 -1.15 -14.12 -4.44
C ILE A 89 -1.10 -15.47 -3.72
N LEU A 90 -2.09 -15.78 -2.87
CA LEU A 90 -2.14 -17.02 -2.09
C LEU A 90 -2.37 -18.27 -2.95
N SER A 91 -3.11 -18.13 -4.06
CA SER A 91 -3.36 -19.23 -5.00
C SER A 91 -2.14 -19.56 -5.87
N THR A 92 -1.13 -18.68 -5.88
CA THR A 92 0.07 -18.88 -6.69
C THR A 92 0.98 -19.92 -6.06
N ASN A 93 1.04 -21.09 -6.70
CA ASN A 93 1.94 -22.18 -6.31
C ASN A 93 3.33 -22.12 -6.92
N LYS A 94 3.59 -21.14 -7.78
CA LYS A 94 4.89 -21.01 -8.45
C LYS A 94 5.88 -20.31 -7.52
N ILE A 95 7.12 -20.79 -7.52
CA ILE A 95 8.23 -20.06 -6.93
C ILE A 95 8.45 -18.82 -7.81
N LEU A 96 8.08 -17.65 -7.29
CA LEU A 96 8.27 -16.39 -8.01
C LEU A 96 9.75 -15.98 -7.98
N PRO A 97 10.30 -15.47 -9.09
CA PRO A 97 11.59 -14.82 -9.06
C PRO A 97 11.54 -13.64 -8.08
N LEU A 98 12.62 -13.39 -7.35
CA LEU A 98 12.74 -12.30 -6.36
C LEU A 98 11.82 -12.42 -5.13
N ARG A 99 11.18 -13.57 -4.87
CA ARG A 99 10.33 -13.77 -3.67
C ARG A 99 10.97 -13.24 -2.39
N ASN A 100 12.20 -13.68 -2.08
CA ASN A 100 12.90 -13.27 -0.87
C ASN A 100 13.16 -11.75 -0.81
N PHE A 101 13.39 -11.13 -1.97
CA PHE A 101 13.60 -9.69 -2.06
C PHE A 101 12.29 -8.92 -1.81
N ILE A 102 11.18 -9.36 -2.41
CA ILE A 102 9.86 -8.76 -2.22
C ILE A 102 9.39 -8.95 -0.77
N GLU A 103 9.52 -10.14 -0.19
CA GLU A 103 9.19 -10.40 1.22
C GLU A 103 10.02 -9.52 2.15
N LYS A 104 11.32 -9.37 1.88
CA LYS A 104 12.20 -8.47 2.63
C LYS A 104 11.75 -7.01 2.56
N ILE A 105 11.44 -6.48 1.37
CA ILE A 105 10.90 -5.11 1.24
C ILE A 105 9.54 -5.00 1.93
N GLY A 106 8.67 -5.99 1.77
CA GLY A 106 7.35 -6.03 2.40
C GLY A 106 7.42 -5.96 3.92
N SER A 107 8.35 -6.69 4.55
CA SER A 107 8.61 -6.58 6.00
C SER A 107 9.13 -5.22 6.45
N GLN A 108 9.65 -4.39 5.54
CA GLN A 108 10.11 -3.03 5.81
C GLN A 108 9.08 -1.95 5.44
N SER A 109 7.91 -2.34 4.93
CA SER A 109 6.89 -1.43 4.38
C SER A 109 6.42 -0.38 5.39
N PHE A 110 6.28 -0.73 6.67
CA PHE A 110 5.90 0.22 7.72
C PHE A 110 6.96 1.32 7.92
N GLY A 111 8.24 0.95 7.97
CA GLY A 111 9.33 1.93 8.04
C GLY A 111 9.42 2.80 6.80
N ILE A 112 9.18 2.24 5.60
CA ILE A 112 9.07 3.03 4.36
C ILE A 112 7.90 4.01 4.47
N TYR A 113 6.74 3.56 4.95
CA TYR A 113 5.56 4.40 5.11
C TYR A 113 5.82 5.60 6.04
N LEU A 114 6.53 5.41 7.14
CA LEU A 114 6.86 6.52 8.04
C LEU A 114 7.85 7.52 7.42
N ALA A 115 8.87 7.02 6.72
CA ALA A 115 9.96 7.85 6.23
C ALA A 115 9.75 8.43 4.83
N HIS A 116 8.89 7.86 3.97
CA HIS A 116 8.74 8.33 2.59
C HIS A 116 8.16 9.75 2.51
N ILE A 117 7.24 10.13 3.42
CA ILE A 117 6.63 11.46 3.43
C ILE A 117 7.70 12.55 3.62
N PRO A 118 8.49 12.57 4.71
CA PRO A 118 9.51 13.60 4.87
C PRO A 118 10.56 13.54 3.75
N VAL A 119 10.97 12.35 3.32
CA VAL A 119 11.92 12.17 2.21
C VAL A 119 11.44 12.86 0.94
N THR A 120 10.22 12.55 0.49
CA THR A 120 9.66 13.10 -0.75
C THR A 120 9.45 14.61 -0.64
N GLN A 121 9.04 15.10 0.54
CA GLN A 121 8.90 16.53 0.81
C GLN A 121 10.22 17.29 0.72
N TYR A 122 11.28 16.82 1.39
CA TYR A 122 12.59 17.47 1.35
C TYR A 122 13.21 17.38 -0.04
N LEU A 123 13.06 16.24 -0.73
CA LEU A 123 13.55 16.08 -2.08
C LEU A 123 12.85 17.02 -3.06
N ALA A 124 11.52 17.12 -3.00
CA ALA A 124 10.77 18.04 -3.86
C ALA A 124 11.19 19.50 -3.63
N ARG A 125 11.39 19.91 -2.38
CA ARG A 125 11.94 21.24 -2.05
C ARG A 125 13.37 21.44 -2.56
N GLY A 126 14.22 20.42 -2.43
CA GLY A 126 15.57 20.43 -2.99
C GLY A 126 15.55 20.62 -4.51
N ILE A 127 14.72 19.86 -5.22
CA ILE A 127 14.54 20.01 -6.67
C ILE A 127 14.06 21.43 -7.00
N TYR A 128 13.09 21.96 -6.26
CA TYR A 128 12.60 23.32 -6.46
C TYR A 128 13.70 24.39 -6.37
N HIS A 129 14.65 24.25 -5.43
CA HIS A 129 15.72 25.23 -5.26
C HIS A 129 16.93 25.00 -6.17
N PHE A 130 17.30 23.75 -6.45
CA PHE A 130 18.55 23.42 -7.16
C PHE A 130 18.36 23.01 -8.61
N ALA A 131 17.18 22.51 -8.98
CA ALA A 131 16.88 22.02 -10.32
C ALA A 131 15.41 22.27 -10.70
N PRO A 132 14.92 23.53 -10.66
CA PRO A 132 13.50 23.85 -10.90
C PRO A 132 13.02 23.43 -12.30
N TRP A 133 13.93 23.30 -13.26
CA TRP A 133 13.63 22.80 -14.60
C TRP A 133 13.10 21.36 -14.62
N LEU A 134 13.36 20.56 -13.57
CA LEU A 134 12.78 19.22 -13.44
C LEU A 134 11.27 19.28 -13.14
N LEU A 135 10.78 20.38 -12.56
CA LEU A 135 9.36 20.50 -12.18
C LEU A 135 8.42 20.58 -13.39
N SER A 136 8.90 21.04 -14.55
CA SER A 136 8.12 21.02 -15.79
C SER A 136 8.08 19.64 -16.44
N GLN A 137 8.99 18.75 -16.07
CA GLN A 137 9.09 17.39 -16.60
C GLN A 137 8.33 16.41 -15.71
N THR A 138 6.99 16.46 -15.71
CA THR A 138 6.13 15.71 -14.78
C THR A 138 6.51 14.24 -14.66
N ILE A 139 6.72 13.53 -15.78
CA ILE A 139 7.06 12.11 -15.77
C ILE A 139 8.40 11.86 -15.06
N LEU A 140 9.42 12.65 -15.39
CA LEU A 140 10.75 12.52 -14.81
C LEU A 140 10.73 12.89 -13.33
N PHE A 141 10.05 13.98 -12.96
CA PHE A 141 9.87 14.40 -11.57
C PHE A 141 9.18 13.32 -10.74
N THR A 142 8.04 12.80 -11.21
CA THR A 142 7.31 11.71 -10.53
C THR A 142 8.17 10.47 -10.38
N LEU A 143 8.94 10.09 -11.41
CA LEU A 143 9.84 8.93 -11.34
C LEU A 143 10.95 9.15 -10.31
N ILE A 144 11.57 10.32 -10.27
CA ILE A 144 12.59 10.68 -9.26
C ILE A 144 12.00 10.60 -7.86
N ILE A 145 10.85 11.22 -7.62
CA ILE A 145 10.19 11.23 -6.32
C ILE A 145 9.79 9.82 -5.90
N ALA A 146 9.26 9.00 -6.81
CA ALA A 146 8.87 7.62 -6.51
C ALA A 146 10.08 6.73 -6.15
N VAL A 147 11.13 6.78 -6.97
CA VAL A 147 12.36 6.00 -6.74
C VAL A 147 13.03 6.43 -5.45
N ALA A 148 13.14 7.74 -5.19
CA ALA A 148 13.78 8.24 -3.98
C ALA A 148 12.92 8.03 -2.74
N GLY A 149 11.60 8.17 -2.84
CA GLY A 149 10.64 7.94 -1.76
C GLY A 149 10.66 6.50 -1.25
N LEU A 150 11.08 5.53 -2.07
CA LEU A 150 11.29 4.15 -1.65
C LEU A 150 12.77 3.86 -1.33
N GLY A 151 13.68 4.32 -2.18
CA GLY A 151 15.10 4.03 -2.11
C GLY A 151 15.79 4.67 -0.91
N LEU A 152 15.48 5.94 -0.60
CA LEU A 152 16.12 6.64 0.52
C LEU A 152 15.67 6.08 1.89
N PRO A 153 14.39 5.76 2.14
CA PRO A 153 14.01 5.03 3.35
C PRO A 153 14.70 3.68 3.48
N LEU A 154 14.76 2.88 2.42
CA LEU A 154 15.46 1.58 2.44
C LEU A 154 16.95 1.74 2.74
N PHE A 155 17.60 2.72 2.12
CA PHE A 155 19.00 3.05 2.39
C PHE A 155 19.21 3.55 3.83
N GLY A 156 18.33 4.42 4.33
CA GLY A 156 18.32 4.86 5.71
C GLY A 156 18.18 3.69 6.68
N MET A 157 17.21 2.81 6.48
CA MET A 157 17.06 1.60 7.29
C MET A 157 18.31 0.73 7.26
N TRP A 158 18.98 0.58 6.12
CA TRP A 158 20.24 -0.15 6.03
C TRP A 158 21.36 0.51 6.85
N ILE A 159 21.47 1.84 6.84
CA ILE A 159 22.42 2.59 7.69
C ILE A 159 22.11 2.42 9.17
N PHE A 160 20.84 2.57 9.56
CA PHE A 160 20.44 2.55 10.97
C PHE A 160 20.50 1.16 11.61
N ARG A 161 20.67 0.10 10.80
CA ARG A 161 20.95 -1.26 11.30
C ARG A 161 22.36 -1.44 11.86
N LYS A 162 23.27 -0.49 11.62
CA LYS A 162 24.64 -0.53 12.17
C LYS A 162 24.63 -0.41 13.70
N PRO A 163 25.59 -1.02 14.43
CA PRO A 163 25.56 -1.14 15.89
C PRO A 163 25.34 0.19 16.64
N LEU A 164 25.92 1.27 16.14
CA LEU A 164 25.84 2.61 16.76
C LEU A 164 24.44 3.24 16.62
N LEU A 165 23.73 2.95 15.53
CA LEU A 165 22.44 3.58 15.20
C LEU A 165 21.24 2.67 15.47
N LYS A 166 21.48 1.39 15.79
CA LYS A 166 20.45 0.38 16.02
C LYS A 166 19.46 0.78 17.13
N ARG A 167 19.93 1.51 18.15
CA ARG A 167 19.09 2.02 19.25
C ARG A 167 18.04 3.03 18.78
N VAL A 168 18.32 3.76 17.70
CA VAL A 168 17.44 4.81 17.16
C VAL A 168 16.52 4.26 16.06
N TYR A 169 16.87 3.12 15.46
CA TYR A 169 16.09 2.49 14.38
C TYR A 169 14.60 2.38 14.73
N GLY A 170 14.29 1.86 15.93
CA GLY A 170 12.91 1.65 16.41
C GLY A 170 12.06 2.91 16.45
N TYR A 171 12.69 4.06 16.73
CA TYR A 171 12.00 5.34 16.84
C TYR A 171 11.73 5.98 15.48
N VAL A 172 12.59 5.71 14.49
CA VAL A 172 12.51 6.34 13.17
C VAL A 172 11.68 5.50 12.19
N PHE A 173 11.78 4.17 12.28
CA PHE A 173 11.19 3.24 11.31
C PHE A 173 10.18 2.24 11.92
N GLY A 174 9.89 2.35 13.22
CA GLY A 174 9.13 1.34 13.98
C GLY A 174 9.92 0.07 14.23
#